data_AF-A0A8H8P3Q0-F1
#
_entry.id   AF-A0A8H8P3Q0-F1
#
_cell.length_a   1.000
_cell.length_b   1.000
_cell.length_c   1.000
_cell.angle_alpha   90.00
_cell.angle_beta   90.00
_cell.angle_gamma   90.00
#
_symmetry.space_group_name_H-M   'P 1'
#
loop_
_entity.id
_entity.type
_entity.pdbx_description
1 polymer ?
#
loop_
_entity_poly.entity_id
_entity_poly.type
_entity_poly.pdbx_seq_one_letter_code
_entity_poly.pdbx_strand_id
1 'polypeptide(L)'
;MSDNYWVSRAKGSDDATHIIREALEKSLCESRLHEFNEELKQLVSDDGYGQILESTPLELIPILLLASDSIETSPHPLKNTYELIARYGSPKEILLVVQESLDVLLQEAKELENEEESASSTPAQIVWKLLRLIEMSTLAFPRLVPRKRSAPETAIPIVQHIRNSLGILGTLIDPNEPVSREVVEACIGLGYSLLGWFDVVGSKADEVAECKMTLENLLRVAVAECLSDNQVMRDYNNFLHRVRIAGLDFTPIRFPEPSSKMTGSASRQLTGLSEALRHPRWRQTALGAINDCILGGLYEDQILEEDIATEIIPPARDDPFASQLLLEEYNPILLQSPVLEEKEAEGLKFVDTQEMNRLVEVLGFFYVLFARDGKNLTVVPLTKITCEQEPVLEDPSLYFAMRSISVSLERIEEIISRIES
;
A
#
# COMPACT_ATOMS: atom_id res chain seq x y z
N MET A 1 18.01 -45.70 -2.75
CA MET A 1 16.94 -45.44 -3.72
C MET A 1 17.32 -44.17 -4.44
N SER A 2 17.24 -44.10 -5.77
CA SER A 2 17.56 -42.84 -6.47
C SER A 2 16.61 -41.74 -6.01
N ASP A 3 17.10 -40.52 -5.86
CA ASP A 3 16.34 -39.40 -5.29
C ASP A 3 14.97 -39.18 -6.00
N ASN A 4 14.91 -39.38 -7.32
CA ASN A 4 13.68 -39.27 -8.12
C ASN A 4 12.67 -40.44 -8.06
N TYR A 5 12.78 -41.36 -7.09
CA TYR A 5 11.92 -42.55 -7.06
C TYR A 5 10.43 -42.21 -6.85
N TRP A 6 10.12 -41.25 -5.98
CA TRP A 6 8.74 -40.88 -5.69
C TRP A 6 8.07 -40.15 -6.86
N VAL A 7 8.81 -39.32 -7.61
CA VAL A 7 8.31 -38.63 -8.81
C VAL A 7 7.81 -39.65 -9.84
N SER A 8 8.60 -40.70 -10.10
CA SER A 8 8.23 -41.75 -11.03
C SER A 8 6.99 -42.53 -10.57
N ARG A 9 6.85 -42.76 -9.26
CA ARG A 9 5.64 -43.36 -8.67
C ARG A 9 4.42 -42.46 -8.82
N ALA A 10 4.56 -41.17 -8.53
CA ALA A 10 3.48 -40.19 -8.62
C ALA A 10 2.94 -40.09 -10.06
N LYS A 11 3.85 -40.07 -11.06
CA LYS A 11 3.50 -40.04 -12.48
C LYS A 11 2.71 -41.27 -12.98
N GLY A 12 2.86 -42.41 -12.31
CA GLY A 12 2.17 -43.66 -12.66
C GLY A 12 0.96 -43.98 -11.81
N SER A 13 0.58 -43.09 -10.88
CA SER A 13 -0.53 -43.30 -9.95
C SER A 13 -1.77 -42.53 -10.39
N ASP A 14 -2.95 -43.14 -10.25
CA ASP A 14 -4.23 -42.45 -10.43
C ASP A 14 -4.50 -41.45 -9.30
N ASP A 15 -3.94 -41.70 -8.12
CA ASP A 15 -3.94 -40.78 -6.97
C ASP A 15 -2.51 -40.61 -6.45
N ALA A 16 -1.92 -39.46 -6.72
CA ALA A 16 -0.56 -39.14 -6.32
C ALA A 16 -0.48 -38.57 -4.90
N THR A 17 -1.61 -38.27 -4.26
CA THR A 17 -1.67 -37.50 -3.00
C THR A 17 -0.86 -38.16 -1.90
N HIS A 18 -1.11 -39.45 -1.64
CA HIS A 18 -0.38 -40.21 -0.63
C HIS A 18 1.12 -40.32 -0.93
N ILE A 19 1.51 -40.40 -2.22
CA ILE A 19 2.92 -40.53 -2.61
C ILE A 19 3.67 -39.21 -2.37
N ILE A 20 3.04 -38.09 -2.73
CA ILE A 20 3.60 -36.74 -2.53
C ILE A 20 3.68 -36.44 -1.03
N ARG A 21 2.65 -36.82 -0.26
CA ARG A 21 2.64 -36.73 1.20
C ARG A 21 3.79 -37.50 1.84
N GLU A 22 3.95 -38.78 1.50
CA GLU A 22 5.04 -39.63 2.00
C GLU A 22 6.41 -39.00 1.69
N ALA A 23 6.58 -38.47 0.47
CA ALA A 23 7.81 -37.79 0.07
C ALA A 23 8.05 -36.50 0.84
N LEU A 24 7.00 -35.71 1.09
CA LEU A 24 7.08 -34.47 1.86
C LEU A 24 7.45 -34.74 3.32
N GLU A 25 6.74 -35.65 3.99
CA GLU A 25 7.01 -36.03 5.39
C GLU A 25 8.45 -36.52 5.54
N LYS A 26 8.91 -37.38 4.62
CA LYS A 26 10.30 -37.84 4.61
C LYS A 26 11.29 -36.69 4.40
N SER A 27 11.00 -35.77 3.48
CA SER A 27 11.87 -34.63 3.18
C SER A 27 11.96 -33.65 4.35
N LEU A 28 10.89 -33.50 5.13
CA LEU A 28 10.88 -32.76 6.38
C LEU A 28 11.76 -33.44 7.43
N CYS A 29 11.58 -34.74 7.65
CA CYS A 29 12.40 -35.51 8.61
C CYS A 29 13.89 -35.52 8.24
N GLU A 30 14.23 -35.56 6.95
CA GLU A 30 15.61 -35.60 6.46
C GLU A 30 16.23 -34.20 6.22
N SER A 31 15.49 -33.11 6.43
CA SER A 31 15.91 -31.73 6.09
C SER A 31 16.29 -31.55 4.61
N ARG A 32 15.58 -32.24 3.70
CA ARG A 32 15.80 -32.26 2.24
C ARG A 32 14.71 -31.54 1.44
N LEU A 33 14.01 -30.57 2.07
CA LEU A 33 12.95 -29.79 1.42
C LEU A 33 13.39 -29.12 0.11
N HIS A 34 14.64 -28.69 0.00
CA HIS A 34 15.15 -28.09 -1.24
C HIS A 34 15.08 -29.07 -2.42
N GLU A 35 15.51 -30.32 -2.23
CA GLU A 35 15.49 -31.35 -3.26
C GLU A 35 14.06 -31.74 -3.61
N PHE A 36 13.20 -31.89 -2.59
CA PHE A 36 11.77 -32.09 -2.79
C PHE A 36 11.14 -30.99 -3.65
N ASN A 37 11.49 -29.72 -3.41
CA ASN A 37 10.96 -28.60 -4.19
C ASN A 37 11.41 -28.63 -5.65
N GLU A 38 12.67 -28.96 -5.92
CA GLU A 38 13.17 -29.07 -7.29
C GLU A 38 12.49 -30.22 -8.05
N GLU A 39 12.31 -31.36 -7.39
CA GLU A 39 11.61 -32.52 -7.93
C GLU A 39 10.12 -32.24 -8.15
N LEU A 40 9.47 -31.59 -7.19
CA LEU A 40 8.07 -31.17 -7.30
C LEU A 40 7.88 -30.14 -8.42
N LYS A 41 8.78 -29.17 -8.54
CA LYS A 41 8.79 -28.16 -9.61
C LYS A 41 8.96 -28.81 -10.98
N GLN A 42 9.86 -29.77 -11.12
CA GLN A 42 10.02 -30.54 -12.36
C GLN A 42 8.75 -31.35 -12.68
N LEU A 43 8.12 -31.94 -11.67
CA LEU A 43 6.90 -32.72 -11.84
C LEU A 43 5.73 -31.87 -12.33
N VAL A 44 5.48 -30.70 -11.73
CA VAL A 44 4.37 -29.80 -12.13
C VAL A 44 4.65 -29.04 -13.44
N SER A 45 5.91 -28.92 -13.86
CA SER A 45 6.29 -28.30 -15.13
C SER A 45 6.18 -29.25 -16.32
N ASP A 46 5.98 -30.54 -16.08
CA ASP A 46 5.73 -31.53 -17.12
C ASP A 46 4.28 -31.39 -17.61
N ASP A 47 4.08 -31.10 -18.90
CA ASP A 47 2.76 -30.78 -19.50
C ASP A 47 1.69 -31.84 -19.25
N GLY A 48 2.07 -33.08 -18.93
CA GLY A 48 1.15 -34.17 -18.58
C GLY A 48 0.70 -34.21 -17.10
N TYR A 49 1.33 -33.46 -16.21
CA TYR A 49 1.20 -33.61 -14.75
C TYR A 49 0.94 -32.31 -13.99
N GLY A 50 0.69 -31.19 -14.68
CA GLY A 50 0.41 -29.90 -14.03
C GLY A 50 -0.78 -29.93 -13.05
N GLN A 51 -1.70 -30.88 -13.20
CA GLN A 51 -2.87 -31.05 -12.32
C GLN A 51 -2.65 -32.03 -11.16
N ILE A 52 -1.46 -32.63 -11.03
CA ILE A 52 -1.20 -33.65 -10.01
C ILE A 52 -1.36 -33.14 -8.57
N LEU A 53 -1.28 -31.82 -8.38
CA LEU A 53 -1.49 -31.17 -7.10
C LEU A 53 -2.92 -30.72 -6.86
N GLU A 54 -3.85 -30.87 -7.81
CA GLU A 54 -5.21 -30.32 -7.66
C GLU A 54 -5.93 -30.83 -6.41
N SER A 55 -5.76 -32.11 -6.03
CA SER A 55 -6.42 -32.76 -4.88
C SER A 55 -5.59 -32.85 -3.60
N THR A 56 -4.40 -32.25 -3.58
CA THR A 56 -3.43 -32.40 -2.48
C THR A 56 -3.47 -31.35 -1.36
N PRO A 57 -3.97 -30.11 -1.54
CA PRO A 57 -3.88 -29.05 -0.54
C PRO A 57 -4.36 -29.44 0.86
N LEU A 58 -5.50 -30.13 0.97
CA LEU A 58 -6.11 -30.50 2.24
C LEU A 58 -5.21 -31.43 3.07
N GLU A 59 -4.37 -32.23 2.42
CA GLU A 59 -3.46 -33.14 3.12
C GLU A 59 -2.08 -32.53 3.38
N LEU A 60 -1.54 -31.78 2.42
CA LEU A 60 -0.15 -31.32 2.49
C LEU A 60 0.04 -30.08 3.38
N ILE A 61 -0.92 -29.15 3.37
CA ILE A 61 -0.78 -27.87 4.09
C ILE A 61 -0.77 -28.07 5.61
N PRO A 62 -1.65 -28.88 6.22
CA PRO A 62 -1.58 -29.14 7.66
C PRO A 62 -0.23 -29.73 8.08
N ILE A 63 0.39 -30.58 7.25
CA ILE A 63 1.71 -31.16 7.54
C ILE A 63 2.79 -30.06 7.55
N LEU A 64 2.76 -29.16 6.57
CA LEU A 64 3.71 -28.04 6.50
C LEU A 64 3.53 -27.07 7.66
N LEU A 65 2.30 -26.90 8.17
CA LEU A 65 2.01 -26.05 9.33
C LEU A 65 2.49 -26.69 10.64
N LEU A 66 2.53 -28.02 10.72
CA LEU A 66 3.09 -28.75 11.87
C LEU A 66 4.62 -28.83 11.85
N ALA A 67 5.27 -28.46 10.74
CA ALA A 67 6.73 -28.49 10.59
C ALA A 67 7.43 -27.29 11.25
N SER A 68 7.11 -27.02 12.52
CA SER A 68 7.58 -25.86 13.31
C SER A 68 9.10 -25.69 13.29
N ASP A 69 9.87 -26.77 13.45
CA ASP A 69 11.34 -26.72 13.45
C ASP A 69 11.92 -26.23 12.11
N SER A 70 11.24 -26.54 11.00
CA SER A 70 11.66 -26.13 9.66
C SER A 70 11.36 -24.65 9.39
N ILE A 71 10.38 -24.06 10.08
CA ILE A 71 10.02 -22.64 9.96
C ILE A 71 11.18 -21.76 10.45
N GLU A 72 11.78 -22.10 11.59
CA GLU A 72 12.87 -21.31 12.18
C GLU A 72 14.21 -21.53 11.46
N THR A 73 14.49 -22.78 11.07
CA THR A 73 15.82 -23.15 10.54
C THR A 73 15.94 -22.98 9.03
N SER A 74 14.83 -23.00 8.28
CA SER A 74 14.84 -22.99 6.80
C SER A 74 13.55 -22.39 6.21
N PRO A 75 13.28 -21.09 6.42
CA PRO A 75 12.03 -20.45 5.99
C PRO A 75 11.85 -20.44 4.46
N HIS A 76 12.94 -20.38 3.69
CA HIS A 76 12.88 -20.30 2.23
C HIS A 76 12.47 -21.61 1.53
N PRO A 77 13.07 -22.79 1.82
CA PRO A 77 12.58 -24.05 1.28
C PRO A 77 11.10 -24.30 1.60
N LEU A 78 10.68 -24.03 2.83
CA LEU A 78 9.29 -24.23 3.23
C LEU A 78 8.35 -23.28 2.47
N LYS A 79 8.73 -22.00 2.32
CA LYS A 79 8.02 -21.02 1.48
C LYS A 79 7.82 -21.54 0.06
N ASN A 80 8.88 -22.06 -0.56
CA ASN A 80 8.81 -22.58 -1.93
C ASN A 80 7.82 -23.74 -2.05
N THR A 81 7.76 -24.62 -1.04
CA THR A 81 6.78 -25.72 -1.02
C THR A 81 5.35 -25.18 -0.96
N TYR A 82 5.07 -24.23 -0.07
CA TYR A 82 3.76 -23.57 0.00
C TYR A 82 3.39 -22.89 -1.32
N GLU A 83 4.32 -22.16 -1.94
CA GLU A 83 4.07 -21.49 -3.22
C GLU A 83 3.74 -22.48 -4.34
N LEU A 84 4.45 -23.60 -4.44
CA LEU A 84 4.18 -24.64 -5.44
C LEU A 84 2.77 -25.22 -5.22
N ILE A 85 2.43 -25.61 -4.00
CA ILE A 85 1.10 -26.14 -3.69
C ILE A 85 0.01 -25.08 -3.96
N ALA A 86 0.26 -23.82 -3.58
CA ALA A 86 -0.68 -22.72 -3.78
C ALA A 86 -0.88 -22.34 -5.26
N ARG A 87 0.14 -22.50 -6.11
CA ARG A 87 0.04 -22.20 -7.55
C ARG A 87 -0.66 -23.32 -8.34
N TYR A 88 -0.39 -24.57 -8.00
CA TYR A 88 -0.83 -25.72 -8.79
C TYR A 88 -1.97 -26.52 -8.16
N GLY A 89 -2.25 -26.34 -6.86
CA GLY A 89 -3.36 -27.01 -6.18
C GLY A 89 -4.72 -26.37 -6.44
N SER A 90 -5.81 -27.07 -6.13
CA SER A 90 -7.18 -26.56 -6.29
C SER A 90 -7.36 -25.26 -5.48
N PRO A 91 -7.68 -24.11 -6.12
CA PRO A 91 -7.80 -22.84 -5.40
C PRO A 91 -8.91 -22.88 -4.34
N LYS A 92 -9.93 -23.73 -4.52
CA LYS A 92 -10.99 -23.91 -3.52
C LYS A 92 -10.49 -24.63 -2.28
N GLU A 93 -9.71 -25.69 -2.47
CA GLU A 93 -9.15 -26.44 -1.35
C GLU A 93 -8.10 -25.62 -0.61
N ILE A 94 -7.29 -24.83 -1.32
CA ILE A 94 -6.35 -23.88 -0.72
C ILE A 94 -7.09 -22.88 0.19
N LEU A 95 -8.17 -22.28 -0.28
CA LEU A 95 -8.91 -21.30 0.53
C LEU A 95 -9.63 -21.97 1.71
N LEU A 96 -10.15 -23.19 1.52
CA LEU A 96 -10.77 -23.95 2.60
C LEU A 96 -9.76 -24.28 3.71
N VAL A 97 -8.61 -24.86 3.35
CA VAL A 97 -7.58 -25.21 4.34
C VAL A 97 -6.96 -23.98 4.97
N VAL A 98 -6.87 -22.84 4.27
CA VAL A 98 -6.47 -21.58 4.89
C VAL A 98 -7.42 -21.20 6.01
N GLN A 99 -8.74 -21.26 5.79
CA GLN A 99 -9.71 -20.92 6.83
C GLN A 99 -9.61 -21.87 8.03
N GLU A 100 -9.55 -23.19 7.79
CA GLU A 100 -9.40 -24.19 8.85
C GLU A 100 -8.08 -24.00 9.62
N SER A 101 -7.01 -23.69 8.91
CA SER A 101 -5.69 -23.46 9.51
C SER A 101 -5.66 -22.18 10.34
N LEU A 102 -6.35 -21.11 9.92
CA LEU A 102 -6.49 -19.90 10.74
C LEU A 102 -7.18 -20.19 12.07
N ASP A 103 -8.22 -21.03 12.07
CA ASP A 103 -8.90 -21.44 13.31
C ASP A 103 -7.96 -22.23 14.23
N VAL A 104 -7.13 -23.11 13.66
CA VAL A 104 -6.10 -23.85 14.41
C VAL A 104 -5.05 -22.91 14.99
N LEU A 105 -4.55 -21.93 14.22
CA LEU A 105 -3.57 -20.94 14.73
C LEU A 105 -4.14 -20.11 15.88
N LEU A 106 -5.42 -19.74 15.79
CA LEU A 106 -6.10 -19.02 16.87
C LEU A 106 -6.24 -19.86 18.13
N GLN A 107 -6.34 -21.18 18.00
CA GLN A 107 -6.33 -22.10 19.13
C GLN A 107 -4.93 -22.27 19.71
N GLU A 108 -3.90 -22.45 18.88
CA GLU A 108 -2.49 -22.50 19.31
C GLU A 108 -2.08 -21.23 20.08
N ALA A 109 -2.53 -20.05 19.63
CA ALA A 109 -2.26 -18.79 20.31
C ALA A 109 -2.90 -18.69 21.71
N LYS A 110 -4.10 -19.25 21.89
CA LYS A 110 -4.74 -19.31 23.22
C LYS A 110 -4.03 -20.27 24.17
N GLU A 111 -3.51 -21.37 23.65
CA GLU A 111 -2.72 -22.33 24.43
C GLU A 111 -1.42 -21.68 24.95
N LEU A 112 -0.80 -20.81 24.14
CA LEU A 112 0.35 -20.01 24.55
C LEU A 112 0.02 -19.02 25.68
N GLU A 113 -1.10 -18.31 25.60
CA GLU A 113 -1.52 -17.36 26.64
C GLU A 113 -1.81 -18.04 27.99
N ASN A 114 -2.26 -19.29 27.97
CA ASN A 114 -2.60 -20.05 29.17
C ASN A 114 -1.38 -20.70 29.86
N GLU A 115 -0.15 -20.44 29.36
CA GLU A 115 1.09 -21.06 29.84
C GLU A 115 1.02 -22.59 29.89
N GLU A 116 0.25 -23.22 29.00
CA GLU A 116 0.19 -24.67 28.93
C GLU A 116 1.55 -25.21 28.46
N GLU A 117 2.18 -26.07 29.27
CA GLU A 117 3.46 -26.74 28.95
C GLU A 117 3.42 -27.54 27.63
N SER A 118 2.23 -27.73 27.05
CA SER A 118 1.96 -28.43 25.79
C SER A 118 1.91 -27.54 24.55
N ALA A 119 2.15 -26.22 24.65
CA ALA A 119 2.10 -25.34 23.48
C ALA A 119 3.05 -25.86 22.37
N SER A 120 2.47 -26.21 21.23
CA SER A 120 3.17 -26.90 20.13
C SER A 120 4.06 -25.97 19.31
N SER A 121 3.87 -24.65 19.44
CA SER A 121 4.51 -23.65 18.58
C SER A 121 4.93 -22.41 19.35
N THR A 122 6.02 -21.77 18.93
CA THR A 122 6.46 -20.47 19.46
C THR A 122 5.67 -19.32 18.83
N PRO A 123 5.63 -18.12 19.45
CA PRO A 123 5.00 -16.93 18.84
C PRO A 123 5.50 -16.65 17.42
N ALA A 124 6.82 -16.70 17.21
CA ALA A 124 7.42 -16.48 15.90
C ALA A 124 6.94 -17.51 14.87
N GLN A 125 6.83 -18.79 15.25
CA GLN A 125 6.32 -19.84 14.36
C GLN A 125 4.86 -19.56 13.95
N ILE A 126 4.00 -19.17 14.88
CA ILE A 126 2.59 -18.84 14.59
C ILE A 126 2.51 -17.67 13.59
N VAL A 127 3.32 -16.63 13.78
CA VAL A 127 3.35 -15.46 12.87
C VAL A 127 3.81 -15.86 11.46
N TRP A 128 4.84 -16.71 11.35
CA TRP A 128 5.26 -17.25 10.06
C TRP A 128 4.18 -18.10 9.39
N LYS A 129 3.47 -18.95 10.15
CA LYS A 129 2.34 -19.74 9.64
C LYS A 129 1.25 -18.80 9.09
N LEU A 130 0.88 -17.76 9.84
CA LEU A 130 -0.09 -16.75 9.40
C LEU A 130 0.32 -16.08 8.08
N LEU A 131 1.59 -15.64 7.98
CA LEU A 131 2.13 -15.06 6.75
C LEU A 131 1.96 -15.99 5.56
N ARG A 132 2.28 -17.28 5.71
CA ARG A 132 2.12 -18.27 4.61
C ARG A 132 0.66 -18.42 4.21
N LEU A 133 -0.28 -18.48 5.14
CA LEU A 133 -1.71 -18.58 4.82
C LEU A 133 -2.22 -17.37 4.00
N ILE A 134 -1.72 -16.16 4.29
CA ILE A 134 -2.03 -14.94 3.52
C ILE A 134 -1.43 -15.02 2.10
N GLU A 135 -0.17 -15.42 1.97
CA GLU A 135 0.48 -15.60 0.66
C GLU A 135 -0.22 -16.67 -0.19
N MET A 136 -0.65 -17.78 0.43
CA MET A 136 -1.40 -18.84 -0.27
C MET A 136 -2.75 -18.34 -0.78
N SER A 137 -3.47 -17.56 0.03
CA SER A 137 -4.72 -16.91 -0.39
C SER A 137 -4.49 -16.01 -1.59
N THR A 138 -3.41 -15.22 -1.55
CA THR A 138 -2.98 -14.31 -2.64
C THR A 138 -2.78 -15.06 -3.96
N LEU A 139 -2.21 -16.26 -3.92
CA LEU A 139 -1.97 -17.11 -5.11
C LEU A 139 -3.21 -17.89 -5.57
N ALA A 140 -4.15 -18.17 -4.67
CA ALA A 140 -5.34 -18.96 -4.97
C ALA A 140 -6.47 -18.14 -5.63
N PHE A 141 -6.73 -16.92 -5.16
CA PHE A 141 -7.87 -16.11 -5.62
C PHE A 141 -7.91 -15.90 -7.15
N PRO A 142 -6.83 -15.48 -7.83
CA PRO A 142 -6.87 -15.23 -9.28
C PRO A 142 -7.26 -16.44 -10.12
N ARG A 143 -7.06 -17.65 -9.58
CA ARG A 143 -7.37 -18.93 -10.25
C ARG A 143 -8.78 -19.42 -9.94
N LEU A 144 -9.46 -18.82 -8.96
CA LEU A 144 -10.80 -19.21 -8.58
C LEU A 144 -11.80 -18.73 -9.63
N VAL A 145 -12.66 -19.64 -10.09
CA VAL A 145 -13.76 -19.32 -11.01
C VAL A 145 -15.04 -19.12 -10.19
N PRO A 146 -15.58 -17.89 -10.09
CA PRO A 146 -16.85 -17.64 -9.43
C PRO A 146 -17.98 -18.45 -10.09
N ARG A 147 -18.92 -18.93 -9.29
CA ARG A 147 -20.09 -19.67 -9.79
C ARG A 147 -21.38 -19.04 -9.31
N LYS A 148 -21.80 -19.36 -8.09
CA LYS A 148 -23.09 -18.93 -7.53
C LYS A 148 -23.04 -17.56 -6.87
N ARG A 149 -21.88 -17.19 -6.34
CA ARG A 149 -21.60 -15.91 -5.70
C ARG A 149 -20.69 -15.10 -6.59
N SER A 150 -20.77 -13.78 -6.51
CA SER A 150 -19.80 -12.92 -7.17
C SER A 150 -18.39 -13.12 -6.57
N ALA A 151 -17.37 -12.64 -7.27
CA ALA A 151 -16.01 -12.72 -6.77
C ALA A 151 -15.84 -11.94 -5.44
N PRO A 152 -16.32 -10.69 -5.32
CA PRO A 152 -16.31 -9.96 -4.03
C PRO A 152 -17.04 -10.72 -2.91
N GLU A 153 -18.26 -11.22 -3.17
CA GLU A 153 -19.04 -12.00 -2.18
C GLU A 153 -18.30 -13.26 -1.72
N THR A 154 -17.46 -13.83 -2.58
CA THR A 154 -16.65 -15.01 -2.26
C THR A 154 -15.41 -14.63 -1.43
N ALA A 155 -14.78 -13.48 -1.72
CA ALA A 155 -13.57 -13.03 -1.04
C ALA A 155 -13.83 -12.46 0.36
N ILE A 156 -14.91 -11.70 0.54
CA ILE A 156 -15.20 -10.95 1.78
C ILE A 156 -15.08 -11.82 3.05
N PRO A 157 -15.70 -13.02 3.15
CA PRO A 157 -15.62 -13.83 4.36
C PRO A 157 -14.19 -14.25 4.71
N ILE A 158 -13.36 -14.50 3.69
CA ILE A 158 -11.97 -14.94 3.87
C ILE A 158 -11.10 -13.75 4.32
N VAL A 159 -11.27 -12.58 3.69
CA VAL A 159 -10.58 -11.34 4.08
C VAL A 159 -10.95 -10.95 5.51
N GLN A 160 -12.23 -11.07 5.87
CA GLN A 160 -12.69 -10.82 7.24
C GLN A 160 -12.10 -11.83 8.23
N HIS A 161 -12.01 -13.11 7.87
CA HIS A 161 -11.37 -14.11 8.72
C HIS A 161 -9.89 -13.75 8.95
N ILE A 162 -9.13 -13.48 7.89
CA ILE A 162 -7.71 -13.06 8.00
C ILE A 162 -7.59 -11.81 8.88
N ARG A 163 -8.43 -10.79 8.69
CA ARG A 163 -8.41 -9.57 9.52
C ARG A 163 -8.66 -9.88 10.98
N ASN A 164 -9.69 -10.67 11.28
CA ASN A 164 -10.05 -11.01 12.66
C ASN A 164 -8.95 -11.84 13.31
N SER A 165 -8.36 -12.80 12.57
CA SER A 165 -7.23 -13.58 13.03
C SER A 165 -6.02 -12.71 13.31
N LEU A 166 -5.71 -11.77 12.41
CA LEU A 166 -4.60 -10.84 12.57
C LEU A 166 -4.78 -9.90 13.77
N GLY A 167 -6.01 -9.49 14.08
CA GLY A 167 -6.29 -8.69 15.29
C GLY A 167 -6.07 -9.45 16.61
N ILE A 168 -6.09 -10.79 16.59
CA ILE A 168 -5.80 -11.62 17.77
C ILE A 168 -4.33 -12.02 17.77
N LEU A 169 -3.84 -12.56 16.65
CA LEU A 169 -2.46 -13.03 16.49
C LEU A 169 -1.44 -11.88 16.42
N GLY A 170 -1.91 -10.65 16.17
CA GLY A 170 -1.10 -9.43 16.11
C GLY A 170 -0.32 -9.16 17.40
N THR A 171 -0.87 -9.55 18.55
CA THR A 171 -0.20 -9.43 19.86
C THR A 171 1.07 -10.27 19.97
N LEU A 172 1.24 -11.28 19.10
CA LEU A 172 2.41 -12.16 19.04
C LEU A 172 3.51 -11.61 18.10
N ILE A 173 3.23 -10.56 17.33
CA ILE A 173 4.15 -10.01 16.34
C ILE A 173 5.11 -9.04 17.05
N ASP A 174 6.42 -9.31 17.01
CA ASP A 174 7.43 -8.32 17.38
C ASP A 174 7.60 -7.32 16.22
N PRO A 175 7.27 -6.02 16.41
CA PRO A 175 7.40 -5.03 15.35
C PRO A 175 8.83 -4.79 14.85
N ASN A 176 9.84 -5.24 15.62
CA ASN A 176 11.26 -5.11 15.26
C ASN A 176 11.75 -6.25 14.36
N GLU A 177 11.01 -7.36 14.29
CA GLU A 177 11.37 -8.49 13.46
C GLU A 177 11.03 -8.22 11.97
N PRO A 178 11.79 -8.80 11.03
CA PRO A 178 11.51 -8.63 9.60
C PRO A 178 10.14 -9.18 9.19
N VAL A 179 9.67 -10.24 9.86
CA VAL A 179 8.41 -10.91 9.55
C VAL A 179 7.20 -9.97 9.69
N SER A 180 7.27 -8.98 10.58
CA SER A 180 6.19 -8.01 10.79
C SER A 180 5.91 -7.19 9.51
N ARG A 181 6.96 -6.77 8.82
CA ARG A 181 6.87 -6.07 7.53
C ARG A 181 6.39 -7.01 6.43
N GLU A 182 6.85 -8.26 6.42
CA GLU A 182 6.41 -9.27 5.45
C GLU A 182 4.90 -9.55 5.57
N VAL A 183 4.32 -9.55 6.78
CA VAL A 183 2.86 -9.70 6.99
C VAL A 183 2.09 -8.54 6.36
N VAL A 184 2.55 -7.30 6.57
CA VAL A 184 1.94 -6.12 5.94
C VAL A 184 2.05 -6.19 4.42
N GLU A 185 3.22 -6.53 3.89
CA GLU A 185 3.44 -6.68 2.45
C GLU A 185 2.58 -7.80 1.84
N ALA A 186 2.39 -8.91 2.55
CA ALA A 186 1.50 -9.99 2.13
C ALA A 186 0.04 -9.55 2.11
N CYS A 187 -0.42 -8.76 3.08
CA CYS A 187 -1.78 -8.21 3.09
C CYS A 187 -2.01 -7.24 1.91
N ILE A 188 -1.01 -6.41 1.59
CA ILE A 188 -1.04 -5.54 0.40
C ILE A 188 -1.11 -6.39 -0.87
N GLY A 189 -0.25 -7.40 -0.98
CA GLY A 189 -0.22 -8.34 -2.11
C GLY A 189 -1.55 -9.05 -2.32
N LEU A 190 -2.21 -9.46 -1.22
CA LEU A 190 -3.56 -10.02 -1.25
C LEU A 190 -4.58 -9.02 -1.82
N GLY A 191 -4.53 -7.77 -1.36
CA GLY A 191 -5.40 -6.70 -1.87
C GLY A 191 -5.24 -6.47 -3.37
N TYR A 192 -4.01 -6.37 -3.86
CA TYR A 192 -3.71 -6.25 -5.30
C TYR A 192 -4.22 -7.45 -6.10
N SER A 193 -3.96 -8.66 -5.61
CA SER A 193 -4.38 -9.89 -6.27
C SER A 193 -5.90 -9.99 -6.39
N LEU A 194 -6.63 -9.63 -5.32
CA LEU A 194 -8.09 -9.61 -5.31
C LEU A 194 -8.66 -8.56 -6.25
N LEU A 195 -8.14 -7.32 -6.26
CA LEU A 195 -8.61 -6.28 -7.17
C LEU A 195 -8.38 -6.66 -8.63
N GLY A 196 -7.18 -7.14 -8.97
CA GLY A 196 -6.89 -7.63 -10.32
C GLY A 196 -7.79 -8.80 -10.72
N TRP A 197 -8.09 -9.71 -9.78
CA TRP A 197 -9.04 -10.79 -10.02
C TRP A 197 -10.47 -10.27 -10.26
N PHE A 198 -10.93 -9.29 -9.49
CA PHE A 198 -12.26 -8.68 -9.66
C PHE A 198 -12.43 -8.04 -11.04
N ASP A 199 -11.39 -7.35 -11.52
CA ASP A 199 -11.36 -6.74 -12.85
C ASP A 199 -11.43 -7.82 -13.94
N VAL A 200 -10.64 -8.89 -13.82
CA VAL A 200 -10.61 -10.01 -14.78
C VAL A 200 -11.97 -10.71 -14.89
N VAL A 201 -12.68 -10.90 -13.78
CA VAL A 201 -14.00 -11.54 -13.80
C VAL A 201 -15.15 -10.58 -14.14
N GLY A 202 -14.89 -9.27 -14.28
CA GLY A 202 -15.90 -8.26 -14.57
C GLY A 202 -16.87 -8.02 -13.41
N SER A 203 -16.35 -7.92 -12.18
CA SER A 203 -17.16 -7.64 -10.99
C SER A 203 -17.79 -6.24 -11.04
N LYS A 204 -18.99 -6.08 -10.47
CA LYS A 204 -19.66 -4.78 -10.45
C LYS A 204 -19.01 -3.84 -9.45
N ALA A 205 -19.04 -2.53 -9.75
CA ALA A 205 -18.37 -1.51 -8.95
C ALA A 205 -18.90 -1.41 -7.50
N ASP A 206 -20.21 -1.59 -7.30
CA ASP A 206 -20.87 -1.60 -5.99
C ASP A 206 -20.41 -2.77 -5.11
N GLU A 207 -20.35 -3.98 -5.68
CA GLU A 207 -19.85 -5.17 -4.98
C GLU A 207 -18.36 -5.05 -4.65
N VAL A 208 -17.57 -4.47 -5.56
CA VAL A 208 -16.14 -4.23 -5.36
C VAL A 208 -15.91 -3.18 -4.25
N ALA A 209 -16.75 -2.16 -4.14
CA ALA A 209 -16.63 -1.12 -3.10
C ALA A 209 -16.72 -1.70 -1.68
N GLU A 210 -17.64 -2.64 -1.44
CA GLU A 210 -17.75 -3.34 -0.15
C GLU A 210 -16.48 -4.14 0.19
N CYS A 211 -15.94 -4.87 -0.79
CA CYS A 211 -14.71 -5.61 -0.59
C CYS A 211 -13.50 -4.68 -0.38
N LYS A 212 -13.45 -3.53 -1.06
CA LYS A 212 -12.42 -2.50 -0.84
C LYS A 212 -12.43 -1.99 0.60
N MET A 213 -13.60 -1.68 1.17
CA MET A 213 -13.71 -1.30 2.58
C MET A 213 -13.24 -2.43 3.53
N THR A 214 -13.52 -3.69 3.17
CA THR A 214 -13.06 -4.83 3.97
C THR A 214 -11.53 -4.97 3.92
N LEU A 215 -10.92 -4.80 2.74
CA LEU A 215 -9.47 -4.81 2.54
C LEU A 215 -8.79 -3.63 3.25
N GLU A 216 -9.40 -2.44 3.21
CA GLU A 216 -8.94 -1.27 3.97
C GLU A 216 -8.85 -1.58 5.46
N ASN A 217 -9.88 -2.21 6.01
CA ASN A 217 -9.89 -2.58 7.42
C ASN A 217 -8.86 -3.67 7.74
N LEU A 218 -8.64 -4.65 6.85
CA LEU A 218 -7.53 -5.61 6.98
C LEU A 218 -6.19 -4.90 7.04
N LEU A 219 -5.94 -3.98 6.09
CA LEU A 219 -4.70 -3.24 5.98
C LEU A 219 -4.45 -2.32 7.20
N ARG A 220 -5.50 -1.68 7.73
CA ARG A 220 -5.41 -0.91 8.98
C ARG A 220 -4.99 -1.77 10.16
N VAL A 221 -5.61 -2.94 10.33
CA VAL A 221 -5.24 -3.88 11.39
C VAL A 221 -3.81 -4.37 11.19
N ALA A 222 -3.43 -4.75 9.98
CA ALA A 222 -2.06 -5.20 9.68
C ALA A 222 -1.01 -4.15 10.06
N VAL A 223 -1.22 -2.88 9.68
CA VAL A 223 -0.31 -1.80 10.03
C VAL A 223 -0.26 -1.55 11.54
N ALA A 224 -1.42 -1.54 12.20
CA ALA A 224 -1.51 -1.26 13.64
C ALA A 224 -0.84 -2.35 14.48
N GLU A 225 -1.03 -3.62 14.11
CA GLU A 225 -0.48 -4.75 14.87
C GLU A 225 0.98 -5.05 14.51
N CYS A 226 1.43 -4.80 13.27
CA CYS A 226 2.75 -5.24 12.83
C CYS A 226 3.83 -4.15 12.89
N LEU A 227 3.48 -2.86 12.85
CA LEU A 227 4.47 -1.79 12.74
C LEU A 227 4.54 -0.97 14.03
N SER A 228 5.75 -0.66 14.50
CA SER A 228 5.97 0.21 15.65
C SER A 228 5.70 1.68 15.30
N ASP A 229 5.29 2.51 16.27
CA ASP A 229 4.99 3.94 16.09
C ASP A 229 6.06 4.73 15.30
N ASN A 230 7.34 4.40 15.50
CA ASN A 230 8.46 5.04 14.80
C ASN A 230 8.59 4.61 13.34
N GLN A 231 8.19 3.38 13.01
CA GLN A 231 8.21 2.82 11.66
C GLN A 231 6.93 3.20 10.90
N VAL A 232 5.79 3.24 11.60
CA VAL A 232 4.49 3.71 11.07
C VAL A 232 4.68 5.07 10.43
N MET A 233 5.25 6.09 11.06
CA MET A 233 5.28 7.42 10.43
C MET A 233 6.15 7.54 9.15
N ARG A 234 7.20 6.72 8.97
CA ARG A 234 8.01 6.72 7.73
C ARG A 234 7.42 5.82 6.65
N ASP A 235 6.97 4.64 7.03
CA ASP A 235 6.47 3.64 6.08
C ASP A 235 5.00 3.84 5.76
N TYR A 236 4.21 4.47 6.63
CA TYR A 236 2.79 4.73 6.41
C TYR A 236 2.54 5.63 5.22
N ASN A 237 3.36 6.65 4.94
CA ASN A 237 3.19 7.47 3.75
C ASN A 237 3.56 6.70 2.46
N ASN A 238 4.61 5.88 2.49
CA ASN A 238 4.98 5.02 1.37
C ASN A 238 3.94 3.91 1.16
N PHE A 239 3.42 3.35 2.25
CA PHE A 239 2.34 2.39 2.31
C PHE A 239 1.06 2.99 1.75
N LEU A 240 0.58 4.13 2.26
CA LEU A 240 -0.60 4.83 1.75
C LEU A 240 -0.42 5.19 0.28
N HIS A 241 0.78 5.59 -0.14
CA HIS A 241 1.08 5.83 -1.55
C HIS A 241 0.98 4.53 -2.38
N ARG A 242 1.55 3.41 -1.92
CA ARG A 242 1.42 2.09 -2.58
C ARG A 242 -0.03 1.62 -2.61
N VAL A 243 -0.80 1.90 -1.56
CA VAL A 243 -2.20 1.52 -1.50
C VAL A 243 -3.06 2.42 -2.41
N ARG A 244 -2.75 3.72 -2.49
CA ARG A 244 -3.38 4.65 -3.44
C ARG A 244 -3.07 4.26 -4.90
N ILE A 245 -1.82 3.93 -5.21
CA ILE A 245 -1.42 3.40 -6.53
C ILE A 245 -2.17 2.10 -6.87
N ALA A 246 -2.53 1.30 -5.85
CA ALA A 246 -3.32 0.08 -6.03
C ALA A 246 -4.76 0.33 -6.49
N GLY A 247 -5.22 1.57 -6.59
CA GLY A 247 -6.63 1.89 -6.80
C GLY A 247 -7.51 1.56 -5.58
N LEU A 248 -6.88 1.35 -4.42
CA LEU A 248 -7.52 1.40 -3.10
C LEU A 248 -7.51 2.87 -2.64
N ASP A 249 -8.07 3.75 -3.46
CA ASP A 249 -8.12 5.18 -3.15
C ASP A 249 -9.07 5.38 -1.96
N PHE A 250 -8.48 5.69 -0.81
CA PHE A 250 -9.18 5.89 0.44
C PHE A 250 -9.70 7.33 0.48
N THR A 251 -10.85 7.59 -0.16
CA THR A 251 -11.61 8.78 0.19
C THR A 251 -12.13 8.60 1.62
N PRO A 252 -11.75 9.44 2.59
CA PRO A 252 -12.26 9.34 3.94
C PRO A 252 -13.78 9.53 3.92
N ILE A 253 -14.52 8.49 4.30
CA ILE A 253 -15.96 8.58 4.53
C ILE A 253 -16.16 9.56 5.70
N ARG A 254 -16.62 10.78 5.41
CA ARG A 254 -16.93 11.80 6.43
C ARG A 254 -18.13 11.35 7.25
N PHE A 255 -17.99 11.33 8.57
CA PHE A 255 -19.13 11.33 9.50
C PHE A 255 -19.74 12.75 9.53
N PRO A 256 -21.08 12.88 9.60
CA PRO A 256 -21.70 14.19 9.77
C PRO A 256 -21.70 14.57 11.27
N GLU A 257 -21.08 15.69 11.63
CA GLU A 257 -21.75 16.85 12.24
C GLU A 257 -20.76 17.96 12.68
N PRO A 258 -21.25 19.22 12.82
CA PRO A 258 -20.44 20.42 12.68
C PRO A 258 -20.01 21.04 14.02
N SER A 259 -18.83 21.67 14.05
CA SER A 259 -18.63 22.94 14.75
C SER A 259 -17.32 23.60 14.30
N SER A 260 -17.38 24.90 14.04
CA SER A 260 -16.31 25.72 13.46
C SER A 260 -15.16 25.99 14.44
N LYS A 261 -14.43 24.94 14.81
CA LYS A 261 -13.10 25.06 15.39
C LYS A 261 -12.20 24.05 14.71
N MET A 262 -11.13 24.57 14.10
CA MET A 262 -10.06 23.78 13.49
C MET A 262 -9.79 22.56 14.37
N THR A 263 -10.11 21.37 13.85
CA THR A 263 -9.90 20.16 14.63
C THR A 263 -8.41 20.08 14.94
N GLY A 264 -8.06 19.66 16.15
CA GLY A 264 -6.66 19.46 16.50
C GLY A 264 -5.93 18.47 15.57
N SER A 265 -6.67 17.75 14.72
CA SER A 265 -6.14 16.88 13.67
C SER A 265 -5.62 17.68 12.47
N ALA A 266 -6.40 18.61 11.92
CA ALA A 266 -6.00 19.43 10.76
C ALA A 266 -4.78 20.30 11.09
N SER A 267 -4.77 20.90 12.29
CA SER A 267 -3.62 21.68 12.79
C SER A 267 -2.35 20.82 12.87
N ARG A 268 -2.45 19.60 13.41
CA ARG A 268 -1.31 18.67 13.52
C ARG A 268 -0.80 18.21 12.16
N GLN A 269 -1.69 17.99 11.19
CA GLN A 269 -1.32 17.64 9.82
C GLN A 269 -0.55 18.78 9.13
N LEU A 270 -1.02 20.03 9.29
CA LEU A 270 -0.32 21.20 8.75
C LEU A 270 1.05 21.39 9.39
N THR A 271 1.18 21.18 10.71
CA THR A 271 2.47 21.24 11.41
C THR A 271 3.45 20.17 10.91
N GLY A 272 3.00 18.94 10.66
CA GLY A 272 3.85 17.87 10.14
C GLY A 272 4.39 18.16 8.74
N LEU A 273 3.54 18.70 7.87
CA LEU A 273 3.93 19.15 6.52
C LEU A 273 4.85 20.38 6.57
N SER A 274 4.62 21.30 7.51
CA SER A 274 5.48 22.48 7.75
C SER A 274 6.90 22.07 8.12
N GLU A 275 7.03 21.10 9.02
CA GLU A 275 8.34 20.54 9.37
C GLU A 275 8.97 19.82 8.17
N ALA A 276 8.21 19.04 7.39
CA ALA A 276 8.71 18.36 6.20
C ALA A 276 9.23 19.33 5.12
N LEU A 277 8.55 20.46 4.90
CA LEU A 277 8.97 21.48 3.94
C LEU A 277 10.28 22.18 4.34
N ARG A 278 10.58 22.25 5.65
CA ARG A 278 11.85 22.82 6.15
C ARG A 278 13.04 21.92 5.82
N HIS A 279 12.83 20.62 5.68
CA HIS A 279 13.89 19.65 5.36
C HIS A 279 14.06 19.48 3.84
N PRO A 280 15.23 19.81 3.26
CA PRO A 280 15.42 19.77 1.80
C PRO A 280 15.17 18.40 1.16
N ARG A 281 15.37 17.31 1.91
CA ARG A 281 15.13 15.92 1.43
C ARG A 281 13.65 15.58 1.29
N TRP A 282 12.76 16.22 2.06
CA TRP A 282 11.34 15.89 2.14
C TRP A 282 10.45 16.92 1.45
N ARG A 283 11.03 18.06 1.06
CA ARG A 283 10.31 19.20 0.51
C ARG A 283 9.52 18.86 -0.75
N GLN A 284 10.11 18.16 -1.71
CA GLN A 284 9.43 17.77 -2.95
C GLN A 284 8.20 16.89 -2.67
N THR A 285 8.34 15.91 -1.78
CA THR A 285 7.23 15.03 -1.37
C THR A 285 6.15 15.81 -0.63
N ALA A 286 6.53 16.75 0.24
CA ALA A 286 5.59 17.60 0.97
C ALA A 286 4.84 18.55 0.01
N LEU A 287 5.51 19.15 -0.97
CA LEU A 287 4.88 19.99 -1.99
C LEU A 287 3.91 19.20 -2.87
N GLY A 288 4.29 17.98 -3.28
CA GLY A 288 3.39 17.07 -4.00
C GLY A 288 2.14 16.74 -3.19
N ALA A 289 2.30 16.40 -1.91
CA ALA A 289 1.18 16.11 -1.02
C ALA A 289 0.26 17.33 -0.82
N ILE A 290 0.81 18.54 -0.65
CA ILE A 290 0.01 19.76 -0.53
C ILE A 290 -0.74 20.04 -1.83
N ASN A 291 -0.08 19.88 -2.99
CA ASN A 291 -0.72 20.06 -4.29
C ASN A 291 -1.91 19.09 -4.48
N ASP A 292 -1.73 17.83 -4.11
CA ASP A 292 -2.81 16.82 -4.15
C ASP A 292 -3.96 17.18 -3.21
N CYS A 293 -3.66 17.68 -1.99
CA CYS A 293 -4.68 18.12 -1.04
C CYS A 293 -5.46 19.33 -1.56
N ILE A 294 -4.80 20.31 -2.17
CA ILE A 294 -5.47 21.47 -2.80
C ILE A 294 -6.33 21.03 -3.97
N LEU A 295 -5.79 20.15 -4.83
CA LEU A 295 -6.56 19.62 -5.95
C LEU A 295 -7.81 18.91 -5.42
N GLY A 296 -7.68 18.04 -4.43
CA GLY A 296 -8.81 17.38 -3.77
C GLY A 296 -9.85 18.37 -3.23
N GLY A 297 -9.40 19.43 -2.53
CA GLY A 297 -10.27 20.45 -1.96
C GLY A 297 -10.97 21.35 -2.99
N LEU A 298 -10.31 21.67 -4.11
CA LEU A 298 -10.87 22.50 -5.18
C LEU A 298 -11.75 21.70 -6.17
N TYR A 299 -11.56 20.37 -6.29
CA TYR A 299 -12.35 19.53 -7.20
C TYR A 299 -13.78 19.28 -6.72
N GLU A 300 -14.08 19.40 -5.42
CA GLU A 300 -15.44 19.18 -4.89
C GLU A 300 -16.47 20.17 -5.48
N ASP A 301 -16.03 21.34 -6.00
CA ASP A 301 -16.91 22.40 -6.49
C ASP A 301 -17.23 22.38 -8.00
N GLN A 302 -16.52 21.59 -8.84
CA GLN A 302 -16.62 21.69 -10.32
C GLN A 302 -17.18 20.46 -11.05
N ILE A 303 -17.42 19.33 -10.37
CA ILE A 303 -17.76 18.06 -11.06
C ILE A 303 -19.29 17.80 -11.15
N LEU A 304 -20.16 18.68 -10.65
CA LEU A 304 -21.62 18.45 -10.64
C LEU A 304 -22.44 19.50 -11.40
N GLU A 305 -22.02 19.92 -12.61
CA GLU A 305 -22.82 20.82 -13.43
C GLU A 305 -23.59 20.20 -14.61
N GLU A 306 -23.49 18.89 -14.90
CA GLU A 306 -24.23 18.34 -16.06
C GLU A 306 -25.33 17.31 -15.83
N ASP A 307 -25.45 16.61 -14.70
CA ASP A 307 -26.61 15.71 -14.51
C ASP A 307 -26.82 15.33 -13.04
N ILE A 308 -27.63 16.11 -12.31
CA ILE A 308 -28.62 15.67 -11.29
C ILE A 308 -29.15 16.91 -10.56
N ALA A 309 -30.47 17.08 -10.60
CA ALA A 309 -31.18 18.10 -9.85
C ALA A 309 -31.18 17.78 -8.34
N THR A 310 -31.01 18.84 -7.54
CA THR A 310 -31.43 19.00 -6.13
C THR A 310 -30.71 18.17 -5.05
N GLU A 311 -29.51 18.61 -4.66
CA GLU A 311 -29.24 19.02 -3.27
C GLU A 311 -28.08 20.02 -3.25
N ILE A 312 -28.33 21.26 -2.86
CA ILE A 312 -27.30 22.31 -2.77
C ILE A 312 -26.44 21.97 -1.55
N ILE A 313 -25.36 21.22 -1.76
CA ILE A 313 -24.30 21.08 -0.76
C ILE A 313 -23.60 22.45 -0.71
N PRO A 314 -23.61 23.17 0.43
CA PRO A 314 -22.86 24.41 0.53
C PRO A 314 -21.37 24.10 0.34
N PRO A 315 -20.61 24.96 -0.38
CA PRO A 315 -19.17 24.76 -0.57
C PRO A 315 -18.51 24.55 0.79
N ALA A 316 -17.55 23.62 0.85
CA ALA A 316 -16.83 23.27 2.07
C ALA A 316 -15.98 24.46 2.55
N ARG A 317 -16.62 25.46 3.18
CA ARG A 317 -16.01 26.68 3.73
C ARG A 317 -14.93 26.41 4.79
N ASP A 318 -14.80 25.16 5.22
CA ASP A 318 -13.91 24.73 6.29
C ASP A 318 -12.76 23.82 5.81
N ASP A 319 -12.54 23.64 4.49
CA ASP A 319 -11.34 22.94 4.03
C ASP A 319 -10.10 23.83 4.24
N PRO A 320 -9.17 23.45 5.14
CA PRO A 320 -7.96 24.23 5.38
C PRO A 320 -7.12 24.41 4.11
N PHE A 321 -7.16 23.47 3.15
CA PHE A 321 -6.39 23.50 1.90
C PHE A 321 -7.03 24.35 0.80
N ALA A 322 -8.33 24.65 0.90
CA ALA A 322 -9.03 25.60 0.02
C ALA A 322 -9.24 26.98 0.69
N SER A 323 -8.55 27.24 1.80
CA SER A 323 -8.68 28.47 2.59
C SER A 323 -7.38 29.29 2.61
N GLN A 324 -7.50 30.56 2.99
CA GLN A 324 -6.36 31.46 3.21
C GLN A 324 -5.36 30.94 4.26
N LEU A 325 -5.81 30.08 5.19
CA LEU A 325 -4.97 29.52 6.26
C LEU A 325 -3.78 28.72 5.72
N LEU A 326 -3.97 28.06 4.57
CA LEU A 326 -2.89 27.31 3.94
C LEU A 326 -1.71 28.22 3.61
N LEU A 327 -2.01 29.35 2.98
CA LEU A 327 -0.99 30.32 2.60
C LEU A 327 -0.46 31.05 3.83
N GLU A 328 -1.28 31.37 4.82
CA GLU A 328 -0.76 31.97 6.06
C GLU A 328 0.30 31.10 6.76
N GLU A 329 0.09 29.79 6.82
CA GLU A 329 1.02 28.86 7.45
C GLU A 329 2.27 28.60 6.59
N TYR A 330 2.09 28.44 5.27
CA TYR A 330 3.17 28.01 4.38
C TYR A 330 3.89 29.13 3.64
N ASN A 331 3.32 30.34 3.55
CA ASN A 331 3.95 31.47 2.87
C ASN A 331 5.38 31.75 3.37
N PRO A 332 5.69 31.75 4.68
CA PRO A 332 7.06 31.90 5.16
C PRO A 332 8.01 30.81 4.69
N ILE A 333 7.51 29.65 4.27
CA ILE A 333 8.33 28.49 3.86
C ILE A 333 8.42 28.41 2.33
N LEU A 334 7.33 28.74 1.64
CA LEU A 334 7.25 28.70 0.18
C LEU A 334 7.92 29.92 -0.44
N LEU A 335 7.63 31.13 0.05
CA LEU A 335 8.04 32.38 -0.59
C LEU A 335 9.25 33.07 0.03
N GLN A 336 9.71 32.67 1.23
CA GLN A 336 11.02 33.15 1.72
C GLN A 336 12.12 32.46 0.92
N SER A 337 12.56 33.10 -0.16
CA SER A 337 13.76 32.74 -0.88
C SER A 337 14.69 33.94 -0.92
N PRO A 338 15.98 33.78 -0.56
CA PRO A 338 16.99 34.81 -0.79
C PRO A 338 17.11 35.20 -2.28
N VAL A 339 16.63 34.36 -3.19
CA VAL A 339 16.64 34.61 -4.64
C VAL A 339 15.50 35.54 -5.06
N LEU A 340 14.36 35.52 -4.34
CA LEU A 340 13.19 36.34 -4.62
C LEU A 340 13.20 37.66 -3.83
N GLU A 341 13.88 37.70 -2.70
CA GLU A 341 14.10 38.92 -1.94
C GLU A 341 15.23 39.71 -2.62
N GLU A 342 14.87 40.70 -3.46
CA GLU A 342 15.78 41.70 -4.03
C GLU A 342 16.50 42.47 -2.91
N LYS A 343 17.55 41.89 -2.34
CA LYS A 343 18.55 42.63 -1.59
C LYS A 343 19.78 42.76 -2.47
N GLU A 344 19.83 43.91 -3.12
CA GLU A 344 21.00 44.41 -3.81
C GLU A 344 22.29 44.17 -3.01
N ALA A 345 23.32 43.81 -3.77
CA ALA A 345 24.71 44.16 -3.54
C ALA A 345 25.45 43.46 -2.39
N GLU A 346 26.07 42.34 -2.75
CA GLU A 346 27.53 42.14 -2.78
C GLU A 346 27.87 40.68 -2.49
N GLY A 347 27.79 39.85 -3.54
CA GLY A 347 28.20 38.46 -3.51
C GLY A 347 27.04 37.49 -3.58
N LEU A 348 26.45 37.36 -4.77
CA LEU A 348 25.76 36.14 -5.21
C LEU A 348 26.78 34.99 -5.21
N LYS A 349 27.14 34.52 -4.01
CA LYS A 349 27.79 33.23 -3.84
C LYS A 349 26.79 32.20 -4.31
N PHE A 350 27.15 31.52 -5.41
CA PHE A 350 26.49 30.34 -5.98
C PHE A 350 25.10 30.07 -5.41
N VAL A 351 24.06 30.50 -6.13
CA VAL A 351 22.71 30.01 -5.86
C VAL A 351 22.77 28.50 -5.98
N ASP A 352 22.46 27.82 -4.88
CA ASP A 352 22.46 26.37 -4.79
C ASP A 352 21.46 25.81 -5.81
N THR A 353 21.88 24.85 -6.63
CA THR A 353 20.99 24.12 -7.55
C THR A 353 19.76 23.57 -6.82
N GLN A 354 19.91 23.23 -5.54
CA GLN A 354 18.82 22.78 -4.69
C GLN A 354 17.76 23.88 -4.41
N GLU A 355 18.19 25.14 -4.27
CA GLU A 355 17.28 26.28 -4.08
C GLU A 355 16.57 26.64 -5.39
N MET A 356 17.25 26.54 -6.53
CA MET A 356 16.63 26.72 -7.84
C MET A 356 15.54 25.67 -8.11
N ASN A 357 15.82 24.40 -7.81
CA ASN A 357 14.82 23.33 -7.96
C ASN A 357 13.63 23.55 -7.01
N ARG A 358 13.87 24.01 -5.79
CA ARG A 358 12.79 24.40 -4.86
C ARG A 358 11.91 25.48 -5.47
N LEU A 359 12.49 26.52 -6.07
CA LEU A 359 11.73 27.60 -6.69
C LEU A 359 10.88 27.11 -7.86
N VAL A 360 11.41 26.22 -8.71
CA VAL A 360 10.63 25.61 -9.79
C VAL A 360 9.41 24.86 -9.24
N GLU A 361 9.56 24.11 -8.15
CA GLU A 361 8.45 23.38 -7.52
C GLU A 361 7.43 24.31 -6.88
N VAL A 362 7.89 25.35 -6.16
CA VAL A 362 7.02 26.35 -5.55
C VAL A 362 6.22 27.11 -6.63
N LEU A 363 6.85 27.48 -7.74
CA LEU A 363 6.17 28.13 -8.85
C LEU A 363 5.21 27.18 -9.57
N GLY A 364 5.58 25.91 -9.73
CA GLY A 364 4.66 24.89 -10.24
C GLY A 364 3.41 24.74 -9.38
N PHE A 365 3.60 24.77 -8.05
CA PHE A 365 2.51 24.79 -7.08
C PHE A 365 1.60 26.02 -7.24
N PHE A 366 2.17 27.23 -7.30
CA PHE A 366 1.37 28.45 -7.50
C PHE A 366 0.65 28.47 -8.84
N TYR A 367 1.27 27.98 -9.90
CA TYR A 367 0.61 27.83 -11.20
C TYR A 367 -0.65 26.96 -11.10
N VAL A 368 -0.56 25.79 -10.45
CA VAL A 368 -1.72 24.90 -10.26
C VAL A 368 -2.78 25.56 -9.40
N LEU A 369 -2.37 26.21 -8.29
CA LEU A 369 -3.27 26.92 -7.39
C LEU A 369 -4.05 28.00 -8.14
N PHE A 370 -3.37 28.91 -8.86
CA PHE A 370 -4.03 29.98 -9.60
C PHE A 370 -4.86 29.47 -10.78
N ALA A 371 -4.40 28.45 -11.50
CA ALA A 371 -5.16 27.88 -12.61
C ALA A 371 -6.49 27.27 -12.17
N ARG A 372 -6.62 26.88 -10.89
CA ARG A 372 -7.79 26.22 -10.33
C ARG A 372 -8.64 27.12 -9.45
N ASP A 373 -8.02 28.01 -8.70
CA ASP A 373 -8.67 28.98 -7.84
C ASP A 373 -9.13 30.22 -8.63
N GLY A 374 -9.96 30.00 -9.66
CA GLY A 374 -10.49 31.08 -10.50
C GLY A 374 -11.40 32.07 -9.75
N LYS A 375 -11.83 31.73 -8.53
CA LYS A 375 -12.63 32.58 -7.64
C LYS A 375 -11.78 33.27 -6.56
N ASN A 376 -10.47 33.04 -6.54
CA ASN A 376 -9.51 33.56 -5.56
C ASN A 376 -9.93 33.31 -4.10
N LEU A 377 -10.44 32.11 -3.81
CA LEU A 377 -10.88 31.66 -2.49
C LEU A 377 -9.73 31.58 -1.49
N THR A 378 -8.50 31.33 -1.98
CA THR A 378 -7.30 31.26 -1.15
C THR A 378 -6.71 32.63 -0.79
N VAL A 379 -7.24 33.72 -1.36
CA VAL A 379 -6.86 35.12 -1.06
C VAL A 379 -5.35 35.32 -1.13
N VAL A 380 -4.75 34.93 -2.25
CA VAL A 380 -3.30 35.10 -2.43
C VAL A 380 -3.02 36.60 -2.64
N PRO A 381 -2.13 37.23 -1.85
CA PRO A 381 -1.69 38.59 -2.15
C PRO A 381 -0.92 38.58 -3.46
N LEU A 382 -1.54 39.08 -4.53
CA LEU A 382 -0.98 39.18 -5.87
C LEU A 382 0.02 40.35 -5.95
N THR A 383 1.02 40.37 -5.08
CA THR A 383 2.18 41.24 -5.28
C THR A 383 3.00 40.68 -6.43
N LYS A 384 3.30 41.53 -7.42
CA LYS A 384 4.08 41.19 -8.62
C LYS A 384 5.35 40.40 -8.26
N ILE A 385 5.38 39.13 -8.65
CA ILE A 385 6.61 38.32 -8.63
C ILE A 385 7.33 38.58 -9.95
N THR A 386 8.04 39.71 -10.06
CA THR A 386 8.83 40.02 -11.25
C THR A 386 10.23 39.45 -11.12
N CYS A 387 10.67 38.68 -12.11
CA CYS A 387 12.06 38.25 -12.25
C CYS A 387 12.65 38.88 -13.52
N GLU A 388 13.12 40.12 -13.43
CA GLU A 388 13.84 40.79 -14.52
C GLU A 388 15.35 40.50 -14.39
N GLN A 389 15.78 39.27 -14.68
CA GLN A 389 17.21 38.98 -14.80
C GLN A 389 17.49 38.06 -16.00
N GLU A 390 18.33 38.52 -16.93
CA GLU A 390 19.03 37.67 -17.91
C GLU A 390 20.42 37.32 -17.35
N PRO A 391 20.59 36.17 -16.68
CA PRO A 391 21.93 35.78 -16.25
C PRO A 391 22.69 35.13 -17.42
N VAL A 392 23.91 35.62 -17.66
CA VAL A 392 24.91 34.89 -18.45
C VAL A 392 25.51 33.82 -17.54
N LEU A 393 24.98 32.60 -17.58
CA LEU A 393 25.42 31.47 -16.75
C LEU A 393 26.14 30.41 -17.59
N GLU A 394 27.31 29.96 -17.11
CA GLU A 394 28.12 28.90 -17.73
C GLU A 394 27.64 27.48 -17.39
N ASP A 395 26.79 27.33 -16.35
CA ASP A 395 26.25 26.03 -15.92
C ASP A 395 24.90 25.74 -16.63
N PRO A 396 24.82 24.70 -17.47
CA PRO A 396 23.58 24.32 -18.15
C PRO A 396 22.42 24.03 -17.21
N SER A 397 22.68 23.47 -16.02
CA SER A 397 21.63 23.10 -15.06
C SER A 397 20.94 24.33 -14.47
N LEU A 398 21.73 25.36 -14.12
CA LEU A 398 21.22 26.64 -13.65
C LEU A 398 20.48 27.39 -14.76
N TYR A 399 20.96 27.31 -16.00
CA TYR A 399 20.27 27.88 -17.15
C TYR A 399 18.87 27.29 -17.33
N PHE A 400 18.73 25.95 -17.29
CA PHE A 400 17.43 25.30 -17.42
C PHE A 400 16.47 25.64 -16.27
N ALA A 401 16.97 25.72 -15.04
CA ALA A 401 16.16 26.10 -13.90
C ALA A 401 15.68 27.56 -14.00
N MET A 402 16.56 28.50 -14.34
CA MET A 402 16.22 29.91 -14.57
C MET A 402 15.19 30.08 -15.69
N ARG A 403 15.36 29.33 -16.79
CA ARG A 403 14.39 29.35 -17.89
C ARG A 403 13.03 28.79 -17.46
N SER A 404 13.02 27.73 -16.65
CA SER A 404 11.79 27.13 -16.13
C SER A 404 11.07 28.06 -15.15
N ILE A 405 11.82 28.76 -14.30
CA ILE A 405 11.30 29.81 -13.40
C ILE A 405 10.65 30.92 -14.21
N SER A 406 11.37 31.45 -15.22
CA SER A 406 10.87 32.53 -16.07
C SER A 406 9.55 32.15 -16.77
N VAL A 407 9.49 30.96 -17.38
CA VAL A 407 8.27 30.47 -18.05
C VAL A 407 7.12 30.26 -17.06
N SER A 408 7.41 29.81 -15.84
CA SER A 408 6.39 29.62 -14.81
C SER A 408 5.82 30.95 -14.35
N LEU A 409 6.66 31.97 -14.18
CA LEU A 409 6.25 33.33 -13.83
C LEU A 409 5.38 33.96 -14.92
N GLU A 410 5.79 33.89 -16.19
CA GLU A 410 4.99 34.39 -17.32
C GLU A 410 3.58 33.76 -17.35
N ARG A 411 3.48 32.46 -17.09
CA ARG A 411 2.18 31.74 -17.03
C ARG A 411 1.34 32.15 -15.83
N ILE A 412 1.97 32.34 -14.68
CA ILE A 412 1.28 32.80 -13.46
C ILE A 412 0.74 34.22 -13.69
N GLU A 413 1.54 35.13 -14.25
CA GLU A 413 1.11 36.49 -14.61
C GLU A 413 -0.07 36.48 -15.59
N GLU A 414 -0.04 35.61 -16.60
CA GLU A 414 -1.16 35.46 -17.53
C GLU A 414 -2.45 35.03 -16.82
N ILE A 415 -2.39 34.03 -15.92
CA ILE A 415 -3.56 33.58 -15.17
C ILE A 415 -4.08 34.68 -14.25
N ILE A 416 -3.18 35.36 -13.53
CA ILE A 416 -3.54 36.47 -12.64
C ILE A 416 -4.29 37.56 -13.41
N SER A 417 -3.80 37.94 -14.58
CA SER A 417 -4.44 38.96 -15.41
C SER A 417 -5.88 38.60 -15.83
N ARG A 418 -6.20 37.30 -15.93
CA ARG A 418 -7.56 36.81 -16.22
C ARG A 418 -8.47 36.77 -14.99
N ILE A 419 -7.90 36.63 -13.79
CA ILE A 419 -8.65 36.66 -12.53
C ILE A 419 -9.00 38.11 -12.16
N GLU A 420 -8.13 39.07 -12.50
CA GLU A 420 -8.35 40.50 -12.25
C GLU A 420 -9.29 41.20 -13.26
N SER A 421 -9.48 40.62 -14.45
CA SER A 421 -10.35 41.14 -15.52
C SER A 421 -11.81 40.73 -15.34
#